data_AF-A0A3R6P501-F1
#
_entry.id   AF-A0A3R6P501-F1
#
_cell.length_a   1.000
_cell.length_b   1.000
_cell.length_c   1.000
_cell.angle_alpha   90.00
_cell.angle_beta   90.00
_cell.angle_gamma   90.00
#
_symmetry.space_group_name_H-M   'P 1'
#
loop_
_entity.id
_entity.type
_entity.pdbx_description
1 polymer ?
#
loop_
_entity_poly.entity_id
_entity_poly.type
_entity_poly.pdbx_seq_one_letter_code
_entity_poly.pdbx_strand_id
1 'polypeptide(L)'
;MIEKFDSSKERIIQEFVPGKQITLAHIIPNPVSDLYSKMGMIDGDGAIGIFTITPSEGAIIAADVASKAGGIKIGFVDRFNGTLIITGEVASVEAAMNGVIAKLCDYMGFAKPEITQS
;
A
#
# COMPACT_ATOMS: atom_id res chain seq x y z
N MET A 1 12.11 -41.60 5.84
CA MET A 1 11.00 -41.99 4.96
C MET A 1 11.07 -41.06 3.75
N ILE A 2 11.58 -41.54 2.62
CA ILE A 2 11.67 -40.75 1.38
C ILE A 2 10.30 -40.86 0.71
N GLU A 3 9.63 -39.74 0.44
CA GLU A 3 8.37 -39.75 -0.31
C GLU A 3 8.58 -40.52 -1.63
N LYS A 4 7.78 -41.57 -1.83
CA LYS A 4 7.73 -42.28 -3.11
C LYS A 4 7.30 -41.29 -4.20
N PHE A 5 7.98 -41.33 -5.33
CA PHE A 5 7.67 -40.49 -6.48
C PHE A 5 6.25 -40.81 -6.98
N ASP A 6 5.32 -39.89 -6.75
CA ASP A 6 3.95 -39.97 -7.23
C ASP A 6 3.90 -39.46 -8.68
N SER A 7 3.74 -40.38 -9.63
CA SER A 7 3.73 -40.08 -11.07
C SER A 7 2.48 -39.32 -11.53
N SER A 8 1.52 -39.05 -10.64
CA SER A 8 0.34 -38.21 -10.94
C SER A 8 0.60 -36.71 -10.73
N LYS A 9 1.71 -36.33 -10.09
CA LYS A 9 2.05 -34.92 -9.82
C LYS A 9 2.97 -34.35 -10.90
N GLU A 10 2.51 -33.31 -11.56
CA GLU A 10 3.33 -32.52 -12.48
C GLU A 10 4.36 -31.71 -11.70
N ARG A 11 5.62 -31.70 -12.17
CA ARG A 11 6.72 -30.94 -11.54
C ARG A 11 7.07 -29.75 -12.42
N ILE A 12 7.05 -28.55 -11.82
CA ILE A 12 7.40 -27.29 -12.47
C ILE A 12 8.55 -26.63 -11.70
N ILE A 13 9.46 -25.98 -12.43
CA ILE A 13 10.43 -25.04 -11.87
C ILE A 13 9.79 -23.66 -11.90
N GLN A 14 9.73 -22.99 -10.76
CA GLN A 14 9.14 -21.66 -10.64
C GLN A 14 10.19 -20.70 -10.08
N GLU A 15 10.54 -19.69 -10.88
CA GLU A 15 11.33 -18.56 -10.41
C GLU A 15 10.39 -17.47 -9.90
N PHE A 16 10.59 -17.08 -8.65
CA PHE A 16 9.78 -16.05 -8.03
C PHE A 16 10.39 -14.67 -8.28
N VAL A 17 9.59 -13.78 -8.87
CA VAL A 17 9.89 -12.36 -9.00
C VAL A 17 8.68 -11.55 -8.53
N PRO A 18 8.88 -10.44 -7.80
CA PRO A 18 7.75 -9.61 -7.38
C PRO A 18 7.12 -8.95 -8.61
N GLY A 19 5.80 -9.01 -8.69
CA GLY A 19 5.03 -8.23 -9.66
C GLY A 19 5.08 -6.72 -9.36
N LYS A 20 4.57 -5.90 -10.28
CA LYS A 20 4.36 -4.45 -10.08
C LYS A 20 2.88 -4.16 -9.94
N GLN A 21 2.40 -3.92 -8.72
CA GLN A 21 0.98 -3.73 -8.44
C GLN A 21 0.79 -2.89 -7.17
N ILE A 22 -0.23 -2.04 -7.18
CA ILE A 22 -0.86 -1.59 -5.94
C ILE A 22 -2.10 -2.45 -5.74
N THR A 23 -2.11 -3.25 -4.67
CA THR A 23 -3.19 -4.22 -4.42
C THR A 23 -4.33 -3.59 -3.64
N LEU A 24 -4.03 -2.64 -2.76
CA LEU A 24 -5.00 -1.93 -1.95
C LEU A 24 -4.71 -0.43 -2.00
N ALA A 25 -5.76 0.35 -2.21
CA ALA A 25 -5.80 1.79 -1.99
C ALA A 25 -7.12 2.09 -1.26
N HIS A 26 -7.06 2.29 0.05
CA HIS A 26 -8.25 2.45 0.89
C HIS A 26 -8.20 3.71 1.75
N ILE A 27 -9.35 4.38 1.91
CA ILE A 27 -9.51 5.53 2.81
C ILE A 27 -10.46 5.16 3.94
N ILE A 28 -10.04 5.41 5.18
CA ILE A 28 -10.90 5.40 6.36
C ILE A 28 -11.18 6.86 6.73
N PRO A 29 -12.38 7.42 6.42
CA PRO A 29 -12.63 8.85 6.60
C PRO A 29 -12.69 9.29 8.07
N ASN A 30 -13.28 8.44 8.93
CA ASN A 30 -13.49 8.70 10.35
C ASN A 30 -13.05 7.50 11.21
N PRO A 31 -11.74 7.25 11.32
CA PRO A 31 -11.22 6.13 12.09
C PRO A 31 -11.49 6.29 13.59
N VAL A 32 -11.73 5.17 14.26
CA VAL A 32 -11.82 5.15 15.73
C VAL A 32 -10.47 5.55 16.33
N SER A 33 -10.50 6.37 17.38
CA SER A 33 -9.29 6.99 17.96
C SER A 33 -8.23 5.96 18.40
N ASP A 34 -8.67 4.82 18.92
CA ASP A 34 -7.79 3.72 19.35
C ASP A 34 -7.03 3.04 18.20
N LEU A 35 -7.43 3.26 16.93
CA LEU A 35 -6.72 2.71 15.78
C LEU A 35 -5.35 3.40 15.60
N TYR A 36 -5.27 4.70 15.87
CA TYR A 36 -4.05 5.49 15.75
C TYR A 36 -2.93 4.98 16.66
N SER A 37 -3.23 4.78 17.94
CA SER A 37 -2.29 4.24 18.93
C SER A 37 -1.83 2.83 18.57
N LYS A 38 -2.75 1.96 18.13
CA LYS A 38 -2.46 0.58 17.70
C LYS A 38 -1.55 0.50 16.48
N MET A 39 -1.56 1.51 15.61
CA MET A 39 -0.67 1.61 14.46
C MET A 39 0.63 2.37 14.77
N GLY A 40 0.84 2.78 16.03
CA GLY A 40 2.03 3.55 16.43
C GLY A 40 2.00 5.03 16.04
N MET A 41 0.83 5.55 15.65
CA MET A 41 0.64 6.94 15.24
C MET A 41 0.07 7.75 16.41
N ILE A 42 0.94 8.08 17.38
CA ILE A 42 0.53 8.69 18.67
C ILE A 42 -0.16 10.05 18.47
N ASP A 43 0.28 10.82 17.47
CA ASP A 43 -0.27 12.15 17.11
C ASP A 43 -1.09 12.13 15.81
N GLY A 44 -1.59 10.95 15.43
CA GLY A 44 -2.37 10.78 14.20
C GLY A 44 -3.77 11.38 14.32
N ASP A 45 -4.18 12.11 13.28
CA ASP A 45 -5.48 12.78 13.19
C ASP A 45 -6.06 12.72 11.76
N GLY A 46 -7.38 12.89 11.67
CA GLY A 46 -8.11 12.99 10.41
C GLY A 46 -8.56 11.65 9.82
N ALA A 47 -8.50 11.55 8.50
CA ALA A 47 -8.71 10.33 7.74
C ALA A 47 -7.39 9.56 7.59
N ILE A 48 -7.48 8.27 7.32
CA ILE A 48 -6.32 7.41 7.04
C ILE A 48 -6.39 6.91 5.60
N GLY A 49 -5.30 7.09 4.85
CA GLY A 49 -5.07 6.42 3.57
C GLY A 49 -4.14 5.23 3.75
N ILE A 50 -4.51 4.08 3.21
CA ILE A 50 -3.76 2.82 3.30
C ILE A 50 -3.43 2.32 1.90
N PHE A 51 -2.15 2.01 1.69
CA PHE A 51 -1.66 1.34 0.50
C PHE A 51 -1.02 0.00 0.82
N THR A 52 -1.20 -0.96 -0.10
CA THR A 52 -0.41 -2.19 -0.18
C THR A 52 0.23 -2.28 -1.55
N ILE A 53 1.56 -2.28 -1.62
CA ILE A 53 2.33 -2.11 -2.85
C ILE A 53 3.31 -3.28 -3.01
N THR A 54 3.41 -3.81 -4.23
CA THR A 54 4.42 -4.78 -4.64
C THR A 54 5.14 -4.26 -5.88
N PRO A 55 6.48 -4.28 -5.93
CA PRO A 55 7.40 -4.65 -4.86
C PRO A 55 7.36 -3.65 -3.68
N SER A 56 7.83 -4.08 -2.50
CA SER A 56 7.67 -3.33 -1.25
C SER A 56 8.40 -1.99 -1.25
N GLU A 57 9.50 -1.86 -2.02
CA GLU A 57 10.24 -0.61 -2.20
C GLU A 57 9.38 0.47 -2.87
N GLY A 58 8.31 0.10 -3.57
CA GLY A 58 7.32 1.03 -4.10
C GLY A 58 6.66 1.90 -3.02
N ALA A 59 6.60 1.44 -1.77
CA ALA A 59 6.10 2.23 -0.64
C ALA A 59 6.92 3.50 -0.38
N ILE A 60 8.24 3.46 -0.63
CA ILE A 60 9.13 4.62 -0.47
C ILE A 60 8.78 5.70 -1.52
N ILE A 61 8.54 5.27 -2.75
CA ILE A 61 8.17 6.15 -3.87
C ILE A 61 6.77 6.73 -3.64
N ALA A 62 5.83 5.89 -3.23
CA ALA A 62 4.49 6.33 -2.87
C ALA A 62 4.51 7.38 -1.75
N ALA A 63 5.35 7.19 -0.73
CA ALA A 63 5.47 8.14 0.38
C ALA A 63 6.00 9.51 -0.09
N ASP A 64 7.05 9.52 -0.92
CA ASP A 64 7.58 10.76 -1.51
C ASP A 64 6.53 11.49 -2.34
N VAL A 65 5.79 10.78 -3.20
CA VAL A 65 4.73 11.35 -4.03
C VAL A 65 3.58 11.89 -3.17
N ALA A 66 3.10 11.11 -2.20
CA ALA A 66 2.01 11.51 -1.31
C ALA A 66 2.37 12.77 -0.51
N SER A 67 3.61 12.85 0.01
CA SER A 67 4.08 14.02 0.77
C SER A 67 4.05 15.34 -0.01
N LYS A 68 4.13 15.26 -1.34
CA LYS A 68 4.10 16.43 -2.23
C LYS A 68 2.69 16.94 -2.53
N ALA A 69 1.64 16.18 -2.19
CA ALA A 69 0.25 16.58 -2.39
C ALA A 69 -0.20 17.74 -1.49
N GLY A 70 0.51 17.98 -0.37
CA GLY A 70 0.14 18.97 0.63
C GLY A 70 -1.04 18.51 1.49
N GLY A 71 -1.09 18.93 2.76
CA GLY A 71 -2.22 18.64 3.64
C GLY A 71 -2.34 17.20 4.15
N ILE A 72 -1.29 16.38 3.99
CA ILE A 72 -1.18 15.04 4.58
C ILE A 72 0.09 14.91 5.43
N LYS A 73 0.10 13.93 6.32
CA LYS A 73 1.26 13.45 7.08
C LYS A 73 1.53 12.00 6.72
N ILE A 74 2.80 11.61 6.66
CA ILE A 74 3.17 10.20 6.57
C ILE A 74 3.06 9.61 7.97
N GLY A 75 2.16 8.64 8.14
CA GLY A 75 2.01 7.89 9.39
C GLY A 75 3.05 6.77 9.50
N PHE A 76 3.21 5.99 8.42
CA PHE A 76 4.11 4.85 8.42
C PHE A 76 4.55 4.47 7.00
N VAL A 77 5.82 4.08 6.84
CA VAL A 77 6.36 3.52 5.59
C VAL A 77 7.03 2.19 5.88
N ASP A 78 6.45 1.11 5.38
CA ASP A 78 6.99 -0.24 5.49
C ASP A 78 7.62 -0.68 4.18
N ARG A 79 8.94 -0.55 4.08
CA ARG A 79 9.70 -1.03 2.91
C ARG A 79 9.91 -2.55 2.87
N PHE A 80 9.53 -3.27 3.93
CA PHE A 80 9.65 -4.73 3.99
C PHE A 80 8.37 -5.39 3.48
N ASN A 81 7.20 -4.84 3.83
CA ASN A 81 5.91 -5.39 3.44
C ASN A 81 5.16 -4.57 2.36
N GLY A 82 5.65 -3.37 2.02
CA GLY A 82 5.06 -2.53 0.99
C GLY A 82 3.84 -1.74 1.47
N THR A 83 3.71 -1.53 2.77
CA THR A 83 2.61 -0.77 3.37
C THR A 83 2.98 0.71 3.46
N LEU A 84 2.05 1.58 3.05
CA LEU A 84 2.12 3.01 3.33
C LEU A 84 0.83 3.44 4.01
N ILE A 85 0.98 4.16 5.13
CA ILE A 85 -0.12 4.80 5.85
C ILE A 85 0.10 6.31 5.82
N ILE A 86 -0.90 7.05 5.37
CA ILE A 86 -0.94 8.52 5.38
C ILE A 86 -2.15 9.00 6.17
N THR A 87 -2.06 10.19 6.76
CA THR A 87 -3.18 10.81 7.48
C THR A 87 -3.40 12.25 7.04
N GLY A 88 -4.61 12.78 7.22
CA GLY A 88 -4.94 14.17 6.88
C GLY A 88 -6.43 14.37 6.70
N GLU A 89 -6.84 15.51 6.15
CA GLU A 89 -8.24 15.70 5.74
C GLU A 89 -8.61 14.70 4.64
N VAL A 90 -9.87 14.23 4.61
CA VAL A 90 -10.35 13.22 3.64
C VAL A 90 -10.00 13.61 2.20
N ALA A 91 -10.24 14.87 1.83
CA ALA A 91 -9.95 15.38 0.49
C ALA A 91 -8.44 15.39 0.18
N SER A 92 -7.60 15.74 1.16
CA SER A 92 -6.14 15.73 1.01
C SER A 92 -5.60 14.31 0.88
N VAL A 93 -6.14 13.36 1.65
CA VAL A 93 -5.80 11.93 1.55
C VAL A 93 -6.19 11.39 0.19
N GLU A 94 -7.41 11.65 -0.28
CA GLU A 94 -7.88 11.20 -1.59
C GLU A 94 -7.05 11.80 -2.74
N ALA A 95 -6.70 13.08 -2.67
CA ALA A 95 -5.84 13.73 -3.64
C ALA A 95 -4.43 13.12 -3.66
N ALA A 96 -3.83 12.89 -2.48
CA ALA A 96 -2.53 12.24 -2.36
C ALA A 96 -2.56 10.82 -2.94
N MET A 97 -3.64 10.07 -2.67
CA MET A 97 -3.78 8.71 -3.17
C MET A 97 -3.90 8.65 -4.69
N ASN A 98 -4.69 9.55 -5.28
CA ASN A 98 -4.77 9.68 -6.73
C ASN A 98 -3.41 10.03 -7.35
N GLY A 99 -2.64 10.92 -6.71
CA GLY A 99 -1.27 11.26 -7.14
C GLY A 99 -0.32 10.05 -7.13
N VAL A 100 -0.36 9.23 -6.08
CA VAL A 100 0.42 7.99 -5.99
C VAL A 100 0.04 7.01 -7.08
N ILE A 101 -1.26 6.77 -7.26
CA ILE A 101 -1.78 5.84 -8.28
C ILE A 101 -1.38 6.32 -9.67
N ALA A 102 -1.54 7.62 -9.97
CA ALA A 102 -1.09 8.17 -11.24
C ALA A 102 0.42 7.92 -11.44
N LYS A 103 1.25 8.19 -10.42
CA LYS A 103 2.70 7.99 -10.54
C LYS A 103 3.10 6.54 -10.75
N LEU A 104 2.61 5.63 -9.91
CA LEU A 104 3.04 4.23 -9.96
C LEU A 104 2.37 3.46 -11.11
N CYS A 105 1.09 3.67 -11.36
CA CYS A 105 0.36 2.94 -12.39
C CYS A 105 0.60 3.53 -13.78
N ASP A 106 0.40 4.84 -13.96
CA ASP A 106 0.42 5.44 -15.29
C ASP A 106 1.86 5.68 -15.80
N TYR A 107 2.79 6.08 -14.92
CA TYR A 107 4.19 6.33 -15.33
C TYR A 107 5.12 5.12 -15.14
N MET A 108 4.88 4.25 -14.15
CA MET A 108 5.79 3.13 -13.84
C MET A 108 5.21 1.76 -14.21
N GLY A 109 3.97 1.70 -14.69
CA GLY A 109 3.33 0.49 -15.17
C GLY A 109 3.02 -0.52 -14.06
N PHE A 110 2.61 -0.05 -12.89
CA PHE A 110 2.01 -0.90 -11.86
C PHE A 110 0.56 -1.21 -12.21
N ALA A 111 0.10 -2.43 -11.90
CA ALA A 111 -1.33 -2.73 -11.95
C ALA A 111 -2.11 -1.84 -10.96
N LYS A 112 -3.24 -1.31 -11.43
CA LYS A 112 -4.01 -0.24 -10.77
C LYS A 112 -5.13 -0.81 -9.88
N PRO A 113 -5.32 -0.27 -8.67
CA PRO A 113 -6.47 -0.57 -7.81
C PRO A 113 -7.58 0.47 -8.05
N GLU A 114 -8.78 0.16 -7.56
CA GLU A 114 -9.78 1.18 -7.27
C GLU A 114 -9.51 1.79 -5.88
N ILE A 115 -9.76 3.09 -5.71
CA ILE A 115 -9.78 3.69 -4.37
C ILE A 115 -11.10 3.29 -3.71
N THR A 116 -11.01 2.66 -2.54
CA THR A 116 -12.17 2.23 -1.76
C THR A 116 -12.28 3.05 -0.47
N GLN A 117 -13.48 3.10 0.12
CA GLN A 117 -13.75 3.83 1.35
C GLN A 117 -14.66 3.01 2.29
N SER A 118 -14.53 3.19 3.61
CA SER A 118 -15.36 2.56 4.65
C SER A 118 -16.29 3.52 5.37
#